data_AF-A0A914NLY4-F1
#
_entry.id   AF-A0A914NLY4-F1
#
_cell.length_a   1.000
_cell.length_b   1.000
_cell.length_c   1.000
_cell.angle_alpha   90.00
_cell.angle_beta   90.00
_cell.angle_gamma   90.00
#
_symmetry.space_group_name_H-M   'P 1'
#
loop_
_entity.id
_entity.type
_entity.pdbx_description
1 polymer ?
#
loop_
_entity_poly.entity_id
_entity_poly.type
_entity_poly.pdbx_seq_one_letter_code
_entity_poly.pdbx_strand_id
1 'polypeptide(L)'
;MATVTTSFINVIRQLTGKGPVTASIFQLCEELEVSEKPKNSLVSHFFQGLIALHSVDCWFSYIVLKEHQLRKFYVETSFLLGANTSYRCLFARFIDYLELLSVLNLCNRRGSLSSNKKFNKKTPPISDNIIFGSL
;
A
#
# COMPACT_ATOMS: atom_id res chain seq x y z
N MET A 1 -3.84 -23.99 29.73
CA MET A 1 -4.33 -23.45 28.45
C MET A 1 -3.23 -23.60 27.42
N ALA A 2 -3.43 -24.42 26.38
CA ALA A 2 -2.44 -24.56 25.33
C ALA A 2 -2.39 -23.25 24.52
N THR A 3 -1.27 -22.54 24.59
CA THR A 3 -1.02 -21.37 23.73
C THR A 3 -0.76 -21.89 22.32
N VAL A 4 -1.81 -21.99 21.50
CA VAL A 4 -1.65 -22.17 20.06
C VAL A 4 -0.88 -20.96 19.55
N THR A 5 0.36 -21.17 19.13
CA THR A 5 1.20 -20.17 18.47
C THR A 5 0.59 -19.87 17.10
N THR A 6 -0.45 -19.04 17.09
CA THR A 6 -1.17 -18.67 15.88
C THR A 6 -0.22 -17.84 15.01
N SER A 7 0.13 -18.37 13.83
CA SER A 7 0.96 -17.66 12.86
C SER A 7 0.37 -16.29 12.55
N PHE A 8 1.22 -15.26 12.43
CA PHE A 8 0.78 -13.90 12.07
C PHE A 8 -0.12 -13.90 10.84
N ILE A 9 0.23 -14.66 9.80
CA ILE A 9 -0.57 -14.77 8.58
C ILE A 9 -1.96 -15.34 8.85
N ASN A 10 -2.09 -16.30 9.78
CA ASN A 10 -3.38 -16.86 10.16
C ASN A 10 -4.26 -15.84 10.90
N VAL A 11 -3.65 -14.96 11.71
CA VAL A 11 -4.36 -13.84 12.34
C VAL A 11 -4.89 -12.88 11.27
N ILE A 12 -4.04 -12.47 10.34
CA ILE A 12 -4.41 -11.53 9.28
C ILE A 12 -5.47 -12.13 8.36
N ARG A 13 -5.38 -13.42 8.00
CA ARG A 13 -6.41 -14.13 7.23
C ARG A 13 -7.77 -14.11 7.93
N GLN A 14 -7.80 -14.36 9.23
CA GLN A 14 -9.03 -14.33 10.02
C GLN A 14 -9.63 -12.93 10.15
N LEU A 15 -8.80 -11.91 10.31
CA LEU A 15 -9.25 -10.51 10.36
C LEU A 15 -9.74 -10.00 9.01
N THR A 16 -9.07 -10.38 7.92
CA THR A 16 -9.35 -9.91 6.56
C THR A 16 -10.58 -10.61 5.98
N GLY A 17 -10.66 -11.94 6.12
CA GLY A 17 -11.71 -12.74 5.48
C GLY A 17 -11.66 -12.69 3.95
N LYS A 18 -12.24 -13.69 3.29
CA LYS A 18 -12.35 -13.69 1.83
C LYS A 18 -13.60 -12.93 1.41
N GLY A 19 -13.44 -11.94 0.55
CA GLY A 19 -14.56 -11.17 0.00
C GLY A 19 -14.15 -10.34 -1.21
N PRO A 20 -15.11 -9.76 -1.95
CA PRO A 20 -14.81 -8.99 -3.16
C PRO A 20 -13.87 -7.82 -2.91
N VAL A 21 -14.07 -7.12 -1.78
CA VAL A 21 -13.29 -5.93 -1.39
C VAL A 21 -11.91 -6.30 -0.83
N THR A 22 -11.77 -7.51 -0.28
CA THR A 22 -10.53 -7.97 0.39
C THR A 22 -9.75 -8.97 -0.45
N ALA A 23 -10.15 -9.26 -1.70
CA ALA A 23 -9.58 -10.31 -2.52
C ALA A 23 -8.06 -10.15 -2.72
N SER A 24 -7.60 -8.93 -3.01
CA SER A 24 -6.18 -8.61 -3.19
C SER A 24 -5.35 -8.81 -1.92
N ILE A 25 -5.90 -8.42 -0.76
CA ILE A 25 -5.25 -8.58 0.55
C ILE A 25 -5.22 -10.06 0.95
N PHE A 26 -6.30 -10.80 0.66
CA PHE A 26 -6.37 -12.23 0.93
C PHE A 26 -5.36 -12.99 0.06
N GLN A 27 -5.22 -12.63 -1.22
CA GLN A 27 -4.18 -13.18 -2.10
C GLN A 27 -2.77 -12.89 -1.58
N LEU A 28 -2.51 -11.66 -1.12
CA LEU A 28 -1.23 -11.31 -0.48
C LEU A 28 -0.92 -12.22 0.73
N CYS A 29 -1.93 -12.61 1.51
CA CYS A 29 -1.74 -13.54 2.61
C CYS A 29 -1.33 -14.94 2.14
N GLU A 30 -1.97 -15.47 1.09
CA GLU A 30 -1.62 -16.77 0.49
C GLU A 30 -0.19 -16.75 -0.06
N GLU A 31 0.21 -15.67 -0.75
CA GLU A 31 1.57 -15.50 -1.28
C GLU A 31 2.63 -15.49 -0.16
N LEU A 32 2.33 -14.85 0.97
CA LEU A 32 3.24 -14.82 2.13
C LEU A 32 3.31 -16.14 2.89
N GLU A 33 2.25 -16.95 2.85
CA GLU A 33 2.22 -18.27 3.50
C GLU A 33 3.09 -19.29 2.76
N VAL A 34 3.09 -19.24 1.42
CA VAL A 34 3.91 -20.11 0.57
C VAL A 34 5.36 -19.60 0.44
N SER A 35 5.62 -18.36 0.85
CA SER A 35 6.95 -17.77 0.78
C SER A 35 7.94 -18.40 1.76
N GLU A 36 9.16 -18.70 1.30
CA GLU A 36 10.29 -19.15 2.14
C GLU A 36 10.87 -18.03 3.05
N LYS A 37 10.14 -16.92 3.22
CA LYS A 37 10.61 -15.77 3.98
C LYS A 37 10.70 -16.10 5.47
N PRO A 38 11.70 -15.52 6.17
CA PRO A 38 11.81 -15.67 7.62
C PRO A 38 10.54 -15.20 8.34
N LYS A 39 10.05 -16.00 9.29
CA LYS A 39 8.79 -15.72 10.04
C LYS A 39 8.79 -14.33 10.71
N ASN A 40 9.94 -13.89 11.21
CA ASN A 40 10.15 -12.58 11.81
C ASN A 40 10.02 -11.41 10.81
N SER A 41 10.10 -11.67 9.50
CA SER A 41 9.99 -10.67 8.45
C SER A 41 8.59 -10.60 7.80
N LEU A 42 7.69 -11.55 8.10
CA LEU A 42 6.38 -11.65 7.44
C LEU A 42 5.52 -10.41 7.67
N VAL A 43 5.60 -9.81 8.86
CA VAL A 43 4.88 -8.57 9.20
C VAL A 43 5.31 -7.43 8.29
N SER A 44 6.62 -7.23 8.13
CA SER A 44 7.17 -6.19 7.26
C SER A 44 6.73 -6.40 5.81
N HIS A 45 6.77 -7.64 5.32
CA HIS A 45 6.39 -7.95 3.95
C HIS A 45 4.90 -7.78 3.70
N PHE A 46 4.05 -8.09 4.69
CA PHE A 46 2.63 -7.82 4.60
C PHE A 46 2.35 -6.32 4.47
N PHE A 47 2.95 -5.48 5.31
CA PHE A 47 2.76 -4.04 5.20
C PHE A 47 3.35 -3.45 3.91
N GLN A 48 4.49 -3.95 3.43
CA GLN A 48 5.02 -3.59 2.11
C GLN A 48 4.04 -3.94 0.99
N GLY A 49 3.40 -5.10 1.06
CA GLY A 49 2.34 -5.51 0.14
C GLY A 49 1.14 -4.58 0.19
N LEU A 50 0.64 -4.24 1.38
CA LEU A 50 -0.46 -3.28 1.54
C LEU A 50 -0.13 -1.89 0.98
N ILE A 51 1.12 -1.42 1.18
CA ILE A 51 1.62 -0.15 0.62
C ILE A 51 1.66 -0.21 -0.91
N ALA A 52 2.07 -1.35 -1.49
CA ALA A 52 2.08 -1.55 -2.93
C ALA A 52 0.66 -1.64 -3.53
N LEU A 53 -0.30 -2.15 -2.75
CA LEU A 53 -1.73 -2.21 -3.10
C LEU A 53 -2.47 -0.90 -2.81
N HIS A 54 -1.81 0.13 -2.26
CA HIS A 54 -2.45 1.37 -1.80
C HIS A 54 -3.67 1.10 -0.89
N SER A 55 -3.54 0.12 -0.01
CA SER A 55 -4.67 -0.45 0.75
C SER A 55 -4.44 -0.44 2.25
N VAL A 56 -3.44 0.29 2.77
CA VAL A 56 -3.11 0.28 4.21
C VAL A 56 -4.24 0.89 5.03
N ASP A 57 -4.65 2.10 4.67
CA ASP A 57 -5.77 2.85 5.25
C ASP A 57 -7.10 2.11 5.13
N CYS A 58 -7.41 1.61 3.93
CA CYS A 58 -8.60 0.81 3.66
C CYS A 58 -8.64 -0.48 4.52
N TRP A 59 -7.51 -1.19 4.63
CA TRP A 59 -7.43 -2.40 5.44
C TRP A 59 -7.68 -2.13 6.93
N PHE A 60 -7.06 -1.09 7.49
CA PHE A 60 -7.32 -0.71 8.88
C PHE A 60 -8.79 -0.31 9.10
N SER A 61 -9.35 0.47 8.19
CA SER A 61 -10.78 0.86 8.23
C SER A 61 -11.69 -0.36 8.14
N TYR A 62 -11.31 -1.39 7.40
CA TYR A 62 -12.06 -2.64 7.30
C TYR A 62 -12.03 -3.45 8.60
N ILE A 63 -10.85 -3.71 9.17
CA ILE A 63 -10.71 -4.64 10.30
C ILE A 63 -11.39 -4.12 11.58
N VAL A 64 -11.47 -2.81 11.78
CA VAL A 64 -12.13 -2.23 12.96
C VAL A 64 -13.66 -2.42 12.93
N LEU A 65 -14.24 -2.67 11.75
CA LEU A 65 -15.66 -3.04 11.62
C LEU A 65 -15.93 -4.48 12.04
N LYS A 66 -14.88 -5.31 12.17
CA LYS A 66 -14.95 -6.72 12.54
C LYS A 66 -14.63 -6.92 14.02
N GLU A 67 -15.25 -6.12 14.88
CA GLU A 67 -14.98 -6.10 16.32
C GLU A 67 -14.99 -7.50 16.96
N HIS A 68 -15.98 -8.34 16.63
CA HIS A 68 -16.05 -9.71 17.14
C HIS A 68 -14.82 -10.57 16.79
N GLN A 69 -14.24 -10.39 15.59
CA GLN A 69 -13.01 -11.08 15.21
C GLN A 69 -11.79 -10.44 15.87
N LEU A 70 -11.77 -9.11 15.95
CA LEU A 70 -10.68 -8.35 16.55
C LEU A 70 -10.48 -8.68 18.03
N ARG A 71 -11.57 -8.90 18.78
CA ARG A 71 -11.56 -9.32 20.20
C ARG A 71 -10.85 -10.65 20.46
N LYS A 72 -10.66 -11.49 19.44
CA LYS A 72 -9.95 -12.77 19.56
C LYS A 72 -8.42 -12.59 19.62
N PHE A 73 -7.92 -11.45 19.14
CA PHE A 73 -6.49 -11.20 18.97
C PHE A 73 -5.99 -10.01 19.77
N TYR A 74 -6.89 -9.17 20.26
CA TYR A 74 -6.56 -7.94 20.97
C TYR A 74 -7.18 -7.91 22.37
N VAL A 75 -6.44 -7.34 23.32
CA VAL A 75 -6.95 -7.05 24.68
C VAL A 75 -7.96 -5.91 24.64
N GLU A 76 -8.91 -5.90 25.58
CA GLU A 76 -10.05 -4.96 25.61
C GLU A 76 -9.65 -3.48 25.49
N THR A 77 -8.53 -3.10 26.10
CA THR A 77 -8.02 -1.71 26.13
C THR A 77 -7.23 -1.32 24.90
N SER A 78 -7.08 -2.21 23.92
CA SER A 78 -6.31 -1.97 22.72
C SER A 78 -6.90 -0.86 21.86
N PHE A 79 -6.01 -0.12 21.19
CA PHE A 79 -6.37 0.97 20.29
C PHE A 79 -7.38 0.55 19.22
N LEU A 80 -7.16 -0.60 18.56
CA LEU A 80 -8.00 -1.02 17.44
C LEU A 80 -9.40 -1.47 17.88
N LEU A 81 -9.59 -1.98 19.11
CA LEU A 81 -10.93 -2.26 19.63
C LEU A 81 -11.69 -1.00 20.01
N GLY A 82 -11.00 0.00 20.55
CA GLY A 82 -11.61 1.30 20.84
C GLY A 82 -11.75 2.23 19.62
N ALA A 83 -11.31 1.80 18.43
CA ALA A 83 -11.24 2.64 17.22
C ALA A 83 -12.59 3.23 16.82
N ASN A 84 -13.70 2.51 17.03
CA ASN A 84 -15.05 2.98 16.72
C ASN A 84 -15.78 3.58 17.93
N THR A 85 -15.14 3.63 19.09
CA THR A 85 -15.71 4.11 20.36
C THR A 85 -14.80 5.19 20.96
N SER A 86 -14.08 4.87 22.05
CA SER A 86 -13.28 5.80 22.85
C SER A 86 -12.11 6.44 22.09
N TYR A 87 -11.64 5.82 21.01
CA TYR A 87 -10.49 6.27 20.22
C TYR A 87 -10.87 6.77 18.82
N ARG A 88 -12.15 7.05 18.55
CA ARG A 88 -12.63 7.47 17.21
C ARG A 88 -11.83 8.61 16.58
N CYS A 89 -11.56 9.68 17.33
CA CYS A 89 -10.80 10.81 16.81
C CYS A 89 -9.33 10.45 16.53
N LEU A 90 -8.72 9.62 17.38
CA LEU A 90 -7.35 9.15 17.19
C LEU A 90 -7.26 8.19 15.99
N PHE A 91 -8.25 7.32 15.81
CA PHE A 91 -8.35 6.44 14.65
C PHE A 91 -8.54 7.22 13.36
N ALA A 92 -9.39 8.25 13.34
CA ALA A 92 -9.54 9.13 12.18
C ALA A 92 -8.19 9.77 11.79
N ARG A 93 -7.47 10.36 12.75
CA ARG A 93 -6.13 10.92 12.51
C ARG A 93 -5.14 9.88 12.00
N PHE A 94 -5.18 8.67 12.56
CA PHE A 94 -4.35 7.56 12.10
C PHE A 94 -4.63 7.22 10.63
N ILE A 95 -5.89 7.13 10.22
CA ILE A 95 -6.27 6.92 8.82
C ILE A 95 -5.77 8.05 7.92
N ASP A 96 -5.93 9.32 8.32
CA ASP A 96 -5.42 10.48 7.55
C ASP A 96 -3.91 10.37 7.28
N TYR A 97 -3.12 9.92 8.26
CA TYR A 97 -1.68 9.70 8.09
C TYR A 97 -1.35 8.51 7.18
N LEU A 98 -2.16 7.45 7.23
CA LEU A 98 -1.96 6.28 6.37
C LEU A 98 -2.31 6.57 4.91
N GLU A 99 -3.35 7.36 4.66
CA GLU A 99 -3.72 7.79 3.30
C GLU A 99 -2.58 8.58 2.64
N LEU A 100 -1.89 9.43 3.42
CA LEU A 100 -0.71 10.14 2.94
C LEU A 100 0.41 9.18 2.48
N LEU A 101 0.60 8.05 3.16
CA LEU A 101 1.58 7.03 2.72
C LEU A 101 1.20 6.42 1.37
N SER A 102 -0.08 6.14 1.15
CA SER A 102 -0.61 5.64 -0.12
C SER A 102 -0.32 6.62 -1.27
N VAL A 103 -0.42 7.94 -1.03
CA VAL A 103 -0.08 8.99 -2.01
C VAL A 103 1.43 9.14 -2.22
N LEU A 104 2.23 9.17 -1.16
CA LEU A 104 3.68 9.35 -1.25
C LEU A 104 4.36 8.23 -2.05
N ASN A 105 3.90 6.98 -1.89
CA ASN A 105 4.40 5.86 -2.68
C ASN A 105 4.14 6.05 -4.19
N LEU A 106 2.98 6.58 -4.55
CA LEU A 106 2.61 6.89 -5.93
C LEU A 106 3.52 7.99 -6.52
N CYS A 107 3.78 9.05 -5.76
CA CYS A 107 4.66 10.15 -6.16
C CYS A 107 6.11 9.70 -6.32
N ASN A 108 6.61 8.86 -5.41
CA ASN A 108 7.96 8.31 -5.50
C ASN A 108 8.15 7.46 -6.77
N ARG A 109 7.14 6.66 -7.16
CA ARG A 109 7.18 5.91 -8.42
C ARG A 109 7.10 6.79 -9.67
N ARG A 110 6.39 7.92 -9.62
CA ARG A 110 6.28 8.87 -10.75
C ARG A 110 7.52 9.74 -10.93
N GLY A 111 8.27 9.99 -9.86
CA GLY A 111 9.53 10.74 -9.90
C GLY A 111 10.64 10.10 -10.74
N SER A 112 10.55 8.81 -11.06
CA SER A 112 11.56 8.12 -11.88
C SER A 112 11.42 8.31 -13.40
N LEU A 113 10.39 9.04 -13.89
CA LEU A 113 10.19 9.30 -15.32
C LEU A 113 10.76 10.63 -15.83
N SER A 114 11.47 11.39 -14.99
CA SER A 114 12.03 12.71 -15.37
C SER A 114 13.56 12.74 -15.35
N SER A 115 14.20 11.74 -15.95
CA SER A 115 15.65 11.76 -16.20
C SER A 115 16.02 10.91 -17.41
N ASN A 116 15.45 11.19 -18.59
CA ASN A 116 16.05 10.88 -19.89
C ASN A 116 15.20 11.44 -21.05
N LYS A 117 15.22 12.76 -21.23
CA LYS A 117 15.04 13.34 -22.56
C LYS A 117 16.34 14.03 -22.95
N LYS A 118 17.27 13.24 -23.52
CA LYS A 118 18.35 13.78 -24.33
C LYS A 118 17.69 14.49 -25.53
N PHE A 119 17.60 15.81 -25.45
CA PHE A 119 17.28 16.66 -26.60
C PHE A 119 18.43 16.52 -27.61
N ASN A 120 18.29 15.60 -28.56
CA ASN A 120 19.13 15.57 -29.75
C ASN A 120 18.75 16.79 -30.61
N LYS A 121 19.52 17.87 -30.53
CA LYS A 121 19.50 18.95 -31.54
C LYS A 121 20.02 18.36 -32.84
N LYS A 122 19.11 17.91 -33.73
CA LYS A 122 19.42 17.79 -35.16
C LYS A 122 19.34 19.20 -35.75
N THR A 123 20.48 19.77 -36.04
CA THR A 123 20.61 20.91 -36.96
C THR A 123 20.10 20.50 -38.34
N PRO A 124 19.20 21.26 -38.98
CA PRO A 124 18.86 21.04 -40.39
C PRO A 124 19.99 21.58 -41.29
N PRO A 125 20.24 20.97 -42.46
CA PRO A 125 21.19 21.48 -43.43
C PRO A 125 20.62 22.74 -44.10
N ILE A 126 21.44 23.79 -44.16
CA ILE A 126 21.17 25.01 -44.92
C ILE A 126 21.40 24.67 -46.39
N SER A 127 20.34 24.70 -47.20
CA SER A 127 20.45 24.67 -48.66
C SER A 127 20.53 26.11 -49.16
N ASP A 128 21.71 26.51 -49.63
CA ASP A 128 21.91 27.74 -50.39
C ASP A 128 21.20 27.59 -51.74
N ASN A 129 20.19 28.42 -51.99
CA ASN A 129 19.79 28.90 -53.33
C ASN A 129 18.63 29.90 -53.18
N ILE A 130 18.95 31.19 -53.09
CA ILE A 130 18.01 32.26 -53.38
C ILE A 130 18.60 33.06 -54.56
N ILE A 131 18.03 32.83 -55.74
CA ILE A 131 18.12 33.74 -56.89
C ILE A 131 16.95 34.73 -56.75
N PHE A 132 17.25 36.00 -56.52
CA PHE A 132 16.42 37.15 -56.90
C PHE A 132 17.36 38.03 -57.73
N GLY A 133 17.09 38.35 -59.01
CA GLY A 133 15.85 38.97 -59.48
C GLY A 133 16.12 40.47 -59.55
N SER A 134 16.65 40.91 -60.70
CA SER A 134 17.15 42.25 -60.99
C SER A 134 16.11 43.37 -60.87
N LEU A 135 16.59 44.55 -60.44
CA LEU A 135 16.14 45.87 -60.91
C LEU A 135 17.16 46.37 -61.94
#